data_AF-A0A8X6EMU8-F1
#
_entry.id   AF-A0A8X6EMU8-F1
#
_cell.length_a   1.000
_cell.length_b   1.000
_cell.length_c   1.000
_cell.angle_alpha   90.00
_cell.angle_beta   90.00
_cell.angle_gamma   90.00
#
_symmetry.space_group_name_H-M   'P 1'
#
loop_
_entity.id
_entity.type
_entity.pdbx_description
1 polymer ?
#
loop_
_entity_poly.entity_id
_entity_poly.type
_entity_poly.pdbx_seq_one_letter_code
_entity_poly.pdbx_strand_id
1 'polypeptide(L)'
;MLHKTGQKTCSFFVHYFLVYAIVVAYFPCVSCSGVRHELMPKRNKLLGSLPGKSKKDYLILIQMMDDREREQLEQEVKTIKDLDVLKNFIKKSLQNRRAYDNLLKRLPKPERIALEQKLAKVADPDGQVKLIDQHSNELQVIENAFMPDRQHYIDLVEVLPDDQAIALKNKIVQATSPNEVGQLIASWLPESFKQLNDHAKEKLSKLPDHERQKILKAAMSQNGKKGGLDMHTATVTEKTSVDPAALPPSYEEATGPNTDSISQLDIHKLIEQMDGGIPQDGWGPKLPLEGEEREEFVLLIMEFSESHQKVLKELFDKADRHSIANFFAVFFGGFNEKERIELLATIIYLYKVDPLLTIKLCNNPASVGWWDRFSLYKKTNPTQLNLLKKLDELLSQ
;
A
#
# COMPACT_ATOMS: atom_id res chain seq x y z
N MET A 1 -26.00 -77.06 33.41
CA MET A 1 -26.41 -76.41 32.15
C MET A 1 -25.38 -75.34 31.80
N LEU A 2 -24.74 -75.51 30.65
CA LEU A 2 -23.81 -74.55 30.05
C LEU A 2 -24.56 -73.28 29.61
N HIS A 3 -24.00 -72.10 29.90
CA HIS A 3 -23.63 -71.18 28.82
C HIS A 3 -22.60 -70.14 29.30
N LYS A 4 -21.40 -70.22 28.69
CA LYS A 4 -20.48 -69.10 28.52
C LYS A 4 -21.16 -68.04 27.64
N THR A 5 -20.98 -66.78 27.98
CA THR A 5 -20.80 -65.70 26.99
C THR A 5 -19.73 -64.77 27.50
N GLY A 6 -18.52 -64.98 26.98
CA GLY A 6 -17.38 -64.10 27.21
C GLY A 6 -17.48 -62.79 26.42
N GLN A 7 -16.76 -61.80 26.96
CA GLN A 7 -16.03 -60.74 26.25
C GLN A 7 -16.63 -60.22 24.93
N LYS A 8 -17.23 -59.02 25.00
CA LYS A 8 -17.26 -58.05 23.90
C LYS A 8 -16.88 -56.64 24.39
N THR A 9 -15.69 -56.51 24.94
CA THR A 9 -15.01 -55.22 25.11
C THR A 9 -13.69 -55.28 24.36
N CYS A 10 -13.74 -55.41 23.04
CA CYS A 10 -12.61 -55.21 22.13
C CYS A 10 -13.11 -55.25 20.68
N SER A 11 -13.55 -54.11 20.14
CA SER A 11 -13.74 -53.97 18.69
C SER A 11 -13.59 -52.53 18.18
N PHE A 12 -13.86 -51.52 19.01
CA PHE A 12 -13.72 -50.12 18.59
C PHE A 12 -12.25 -49.65 18.48
N PHE A 13 -11.38 -50.05 19.44
CA PHE A 13 -9.98 -49.63 19.43
C PHE A 13 -9.10 -50.40 18.43
N VAL A 14 -9.40 -51.68 18.15
CA VAL A 14 -8.59 -52.51 17.25
C VAL A 14 -8.72 -52.06 15.79
N HIS A 15 -9.91 -51.60 15.37
CA HIS A 15 -10.11 -51.07 14.02
C HIS A 15 -9.45 -49.70 13.82
N TYR A 16 -9.50 -48.83 14.84
CA TYR A 16 -8.82 -47.53 14.79
C TYR A 16 -7.29 -47.70 14.77
N PHE A 17 -6.74 -48.64 15.55
CA PHE A 17 -5.31 -48.92 15.58
C PHE A 17 -4.81 -49.66 14.34
N LEU A 18 -5.59 -50.58 13.76
CA LEU A 18 -5.23 -51.24 12.51
C LEU A 18 -5.30 -50.29 11.31
N VAL A 19 -6.32 -49.44 11.21
CA VAL A 19 -6.38 -48.42 10.15
C VAL A 19 -5.27 -47.38 10.35
N TYR A 20 -5.02 -46.95 11.59
CA TYR A 20 -3.90 -46.06 11.90
C TYR A 20 -2.54 -46.70 11.57
N ALA A 21 -2.31 -47.96 11.94
CA ALA A 21 -1.06 -48.67 11.67
C ALA A 21 -0.88 -48.97 10.18
N ILE A 22 -1.94 -49.36 9.45
CA ILE A 22 -1.88 -49.62 8.01
C ILE A 22 -1.65 -48.31 7.26
N VAL A 23 -2.32 -47.21 7.65
CA VAL A 23 -2.10 -45.90 7.05
C VAL A 23 -0.69 -45.41 7.37
N VAL A 24 -0.24 -45.43 8.62
CA VAL A 24 1.11 -44.97 9.01
C VAL A 24 2.22 -45.83 8.38
N ALA A 25 2.01 -47.14 8.21
CA ALA A 25 3.01 -48.04 7.63
C ALA A 25 3.06 -48.03 6.09
N TYR A 26 1.93 -47.84 5.39
CA TYR A 26 1.89 -47.82 3.91
C TYR A 26 2.12 -46.43 3.30
N PHE A 27 1.86 -45.34 4.04
CA PHE A 27 1.90 -43.99 3.45
C PHE A 27 3.28 -43.37 3.15
N PRO A 28 4.40 -43.78 3.78
CA PRO A 28 5.71 -43.30 3.36
C PRO A 28 6.02 -43.63 1.90
N CYS A 29 5.34 -44.64 1.32
CA CYS A 29 5.64 -45.17 -0.01
C CYS A 29 4.75 -44.62 -1.15
N VAL A 30 3.62 -43.96 -0.86
CA VAL A 30 2.63 -43.54 -1.90
C VAL A 30 2.37 -42.03 -1.92
N SER A 31 2.91 -41.28 -0.95
CA SER A 31 2.88 -39.83 -1.00
C SER A 31 3.95 -39.34 -1.98
N CYS A 32 3.55 -38.77 -3.11
CA CYS A 32 4.41 -37.98 -4.00
C CYS A 32 5.05 -36.83 -3.20
N SER A 33 6.16 -37.13 -2.54
CA SER A 33 6.94 -36.21 -1.69
C SER A 33 7.46 -35.02 -2.50
N GLY A 34 7.72 -35.19 -3.80
CA GLY A 34 8.11 -34.12 -4.72
C GLY A 34 7.08 -33.01 -4.85
N VAL A 35 5.82 -33.34 -5.20
CA VAL A 35 4.74 -32.34 -5.42
C VAL A 35 4.39 -31.59 -4.12
N ARG A 36 4.46 -32.27 -2.96
CA ARG A 36 4.23 -31.62 -1.65
C ARG A 36 5.32 -30.61 -1.30
N HIS A 37 6.58 -30.92 -1.59
CA HIS A 37 7.69 -30.01 -1.32
C HIS A 37 7.67 -28.75 -2.21
N GLU A 38 7.14 -28.84 -3.42
CA GLU A 38 7.00 -27.70 -4.33
C GLU A 38 5.88 -26.74 -3.95
N LEU A 39 4.79 -27.25 -3.36
CA LEU A 39 3.64 -26.44 -2.95
C LEU A 39 3.83 -25.77 -1.58
N MET A 40 4.77 -26.25 -0.77
CA MET A 40 5.10 -25.62 0.52
C MET A 40 5.69 -24.23 0.30
N PRO A 41 5.18 -23.20 0.97
CA PRO A 41 5.78 -21.87 0.88
C PRO A 41 7.20 -21.89 1.43
N LYS A 42 8.17 -21.66 0.53
CA LYS A 42 9.57 -21.49 0.92
C LYS A 42 9.72 -20.15 1.65
N ARG A 43 10.26 -20.21 2.87
CA ARG A 43 10.53 -19.03 3.70
C ARG A 43 11.87 -18.39 3.31
N ASN A 44 11.89 -17.07 3.18
CA ASN A 44 13.12 -16.29 3.17
C ASN A 44 13.58 -16.05 4.62
N LYS A 45 14.28 -17.05 5.19
CA LYS A 45 14.78 -16.98 6.58
C LYS A 45 15.73 -15.81 6.81
N LEU A 46 16.47 -15.38 5.78
CA LEU A 46 17.36 -14.24 5.88
C LEU A 46 16.56 -12.94 6.06
N LEU A 47 15.49 -12.76 5.28
CA LEU A 47 14.55 -11.64 5.45
C LEU A 47 13.83 -11.71 6.82
N GLY A 48 13.44 -12.90 7.25
CA GLY A 48 12.86 -13.13 8.58
C GLY A 48 13.80 -12.77 9.73
N SER A 49 15.12 -12.87 9.52
CA SER A 49 16.16 -12.55 10.50
C SER A 49 16.57 -11.07 10.49
N LEU A 50 15.95 -10.23 9.65
CA LEU A 50 16.23 -8.80 9.64
C LEU A 50 15.72 -8.15 10.95
N PRO A 51 16.45 -7.15 11.48
CA PRO A 51 15.93 -6.30 12.55
C PRO A 51 14.65 -5.59 12.11
N GLY A 52 13.77 -5.28 13.08
CA GLY A 52 12.47 -4.63 12.80
C GLY A 52 12.59 -3.39 11.91
N LYS A 53 13.58 -2.51 12.16
CA LYS A 53 13.83 -1.34 11.30
C LYS A 53 14.09 -1.69 9.85
N SER A 54 14.96 -2.68 9.60
CA SER A 54 15.29 -3.12 8.23
C SER A 54 14.12 -3.81 7.54
N LYS A 55 13.25 -4.50 8.29
CA LYS A 55 12.01 -5.04 7.75
C LYS A 55 11.05 -3.91 7.33
N LYS A 56 10.87 -2.89 8.17
CA LYS A 56 10.08 -1.69 7.83
C LYS A 56 10.62 -0.97 6.60
N ASP A 57 11.94 -0.81 6.50
CA ASP A 57 12.59 -0.20 5.33
C ASP A 57 12.31 -1.01 4.04
N TYR A 58 12.32 -2.34 4.11
CA TYR A 58 11.97 -3.21 2.98
C TYR A 58 10.50 -3.11 2.59
N LEU A 59 9.58 -3.03 3.55
CA LEU A 59 8.16 -2.82 3.28
C LEU A 59 7.90 -1.51 2.55
N ILE A 60 8.50 -0.42 3.05
CA ILE A 60 8.40 0.90 2.41
C ILE A 60 8.95 0.81 0.98
N LEU A 61 10.09 0.15 0.79
CA LEU A 61 10.69 -0.02 -0.53
C LEU A 61 9.75 -0.74 -1.50
N ILE A 62 9.15 -1.87 -1.09
CA ILE A 62 8.18 -2.61 -1.91
C ILE A 62 6.97 -1.72 -2.24
N GLN A 63 6.43 -0.97 -1.27
CA GLN A 63 5.26 -0.12 -1.48
C GLN A 63 5.51 0.99 -2.51
N MET A 64 6.75 1.46 -2.63
CA MET A 64 7.15 2.49 -3.60
C MET A 64 7.36 1.94 -5.02
N MET A 65 7.39 0.62 -5.20
CA MET A 65 7.69 -0.06 -6.46
C MET A 65 6.45 -0.62 -7.15
N ASP A 66 6.48 -0.67 -8.49
CA ASP A 66 5.49 -1.41 -9.28
C ASP A 66 5.73 -2.94 -9.24
N ASP A 67 4.80 -3.73 -9.79
CA ASP A 67 4.88 -5.20 -9.74
C ASP A 67 6.15 -5.75 -10.42
N ARG A 68 6.62 -5.12 -11.50
CA ARG A 68 7.83 -5.55 -12.22
C ARG A 68 9.09 -5.24 -11.41
N GLU A 69 9.16 -4.04 -10.84
CA GLU A 69 10.25 -3.61 -9.97
C GLU A 69 10.33 -4.47 -8.71
N ARG A 70 9.18 -4.83 -8.12
CA ARG A 70 9.10 -5.74 -6.96
C ARG A 70 9.66 -7.13 -7.27
N GLU A 71 9.31 -7.69 -8.43
CA GLU A 71 9.84 -8.98 -8.87
C GLU A 71 11.37 -8.96 -9.02
N GLN A 72 11.93 -7.88 -9.56
CA GLN A 72 13.38 -7.69 -9.67
C GLN A 72 14.04 -7.58 -8.29
N LEU A 73 13.49 -6.76 -7.40
CA LEU A 73 13.96 -6.63 -6.02
C LEU A 73 13.95 -7.99 -5.29
N GLU A 74 12.87 -8.77 -5.45
CA GLU A 74 12.79 -10.10 -4.86
C GLU A 74 13.87 -11.05 -5.39
N GLN A 75 14.14 -11.01 -6.70
CA GLN A 75 15.18 -11.84 -7.30
C GLN A 75 16.54 -11.49 -6.73
N GLU A 76 16.88 -10.20 -6.64
CA GLU A 76 18.14 -9.74 -6.05
C GLU A 76 18.26 -10.14 -4.58
N VAL A 77 17.22 -9.90 -3.77
CA VAL A 77 17.17 -10.31 -2.37
C VAL A 77 17.38 -11.81 -2.19
N LYS A 78 16.83 -12.66 -3.08
CA LYS A 78 17.04 -14.12 -3.05
C LYS A 78 18.48 -14.53 -3.34
N THR A 79 19.25 -13.72 -4.07
CA THR A 79 20.67 -14.01 -4.34
C THR A 79 21.60 -13.66 -3.18
N ILE A 80 21.18 -12.74 -2.30
CA ILE A 80 21.98 -12.30 -1.16
C ILE A 80 21.91 -13.34 -0.05
N LYS A 81 23.07 -13.85 0.37
CA LYS A 81 23.18 -14.87 1.42
C LYS A 81 23.62 -14.33 2.78
N ASP A 82 24.22 -13.13 2.79
CA ASP A 82 24.74 -12.48 3.99
C ASP A 82 23.75 -11.45 4.53
N LEU A 83 23.52 -11.47 5.85
CA LEU A 83 22.52 -10.64 6.50
C LEU A 83 22.91 -9.14 6.49
N ASP A 84 24.18 -8.81 6.67
CA ASP A 84 24.62 -7.41 6.70
C ASP A 84 24.70 -6.82 5.29
N VAL A 85 25.05 -7.64 4.30
CA VAL A 85 24.91 -7.28 2.88
C VAL A 85 23.44 -6.99 2.55
N LEU A 86 22.50 -7.84 3.00
CA LEU A 86 21.07 -7.64 2.76
C LEU A 86 20.56 -6.33 3.41
N LYS A 87 20.93 -6.06 4.67
CA LYS A 87 20.57 -4.80 5.34
C LYS A 87 21.07 -3.58 4.56
N ASN A 88 22.33 -3.61 4.14
CA ASN A 88 22.94 -2.50 3.40
C ASN A 88 22.29 -2.33 2.03
N PHE A 89 21.98 -3.43 1.36
CA PHE A 89 21.26 -3.42 0.08
C PHE A 89 19.89 -2.77 0.21
N ILE A 90 19.07 -3.18 1.19
CA ILE A 90 17.73 -2.61 1.43
C ILE A 90 17.83 -1.11 1.71
N LYS A 91 18.76 -0.72 2.60
CA LYS A 91 18.97 0.69 2.97
C LYS A 91 19.34 1.54 1.75
N LYS A 92 20.32 1.09 0.95
CA LYS A 92 20.76 1.79 -0.26
C LYS A 92 19.64 1.88 -1.29
N SER A 93 18.94 0.77 -1.55
CA SER A 93 17.83 0.72 -2.50
C SER A 93 16.71 1.67 -2.12
N LEU A 94 16.35 1.74 -0.83
CA LEU A 94 15.38 2.69 -0.32
C LEU A 94 15.83 4.15 -0.45
N GLN A 95 17.11 4.45 -0.17
CA GLN A 95 17.67 5.78 -0.38
C GLN A 95 17.62 6.17 -1.85
N ASN A 96 18.01 5.27 -2.75
CA ASN A 96 17.98 5.49 -4.19
C ASN A 96 16.56 5.73 -4.69
N ARG A 97 15.58 4.91 -4.26
CA ARG A 97 14.19 5.07 -4.67
C ARG A 97 13.59 6.39 -4.18
N ARG A 98 13.90 6.79 -2.94
CA ARG A 98 13.50 8.12 -2.43
C ARG A 98 14.13 9.26 -3.22
N ALA A 99 15.41 9.14 -3.57
CA ALA A 99 16.08 10.14 -4.41
C ALA A 99 15.41 10.24 -5.78
N TYR A 100 15.10 9.09 -6.39
CA TYR A 100 14.39 9.00 -7.66
C TYR A 100 13.00 9.64 -7.62
N ASP A 101 12.15 9.28 -6.66
CA ASP A 101 10.79 9.84 -6.55
C ASP A 101 10.82 11.35 -6.29
N ASN A 102 11.76 11.82 -5.46
CA ASN A 102 11.97 13.25 -5.22
C ASN A 102 12.44 13.98 -6.48
N LEU A 103 13.28 13.35 -7.28
CA LEU A 103 13.74 13.88 -8.56
C LEU A 103 12.57 13.99 -9.55
N LEU A 104 11.74 12.94 -9.67
CA LEU A 104 10.57 12.96 -10.56
C LEU A 104 9.63 14.13 -10.24
N LYS A 105 9.36 14.41 -8.96
CA LYS A 105 8.51 15.54 -8.54
C LYS A 105 9.01 16.91 -9.03
N ARG A 106 10.30 17.05 -9.34
CA ARG A 106 10.95 18.31 -9.73
C ARG A 106 11.17 18.44 -11.23
N LEU A 107 11.00 17.35 -11.97
CA LEU A 107 11.15 17.32 -13.41
C LEU A 107 9.82 17.62 -14.11
N PRO A 108 9.83 18.36 -15.24
CA PRO A 108 8.69 18.43 -16.15
C PRO A 108 8.30 17.05 -16.70
N LYS A 109 7.02 16.84 -17.03
CA LYS A 109 6.50 15.55 -17.50
C LYS A 109 7.29 14.91 -18.65
N PRO A 110 7.68 15.65 -19.70
CA PRO A 110 8.48 15.07 -20.78
C PRO A 110 9.85 14.55 -20.30
N GLU A 111 10.46 15.24 -19.34
CA GLU A 111 11.76 14.85 -18.77
C GLU A 111 11.63 13.67 -17.81
N ARG A 112 10.52 13.55 -17.08
CA ARG A 112 10.19 12.35 -16.28
C ARG A 112 10.14 11.10 -17.16
N ILE A 113 9.36 11.15 -18.24
CA ILE A 113 9.22 10.04 -19.19
C ILE A 113 10.59 9.68 -19.79
N ALA A 114 11.40 10.68 -20.15
CA ALA A 114 12.74 10.44 -20.68
C ALA A 114 13.67 9.78 -19.64
N LEU A 115 13.60 10.20 -18.38
CA LEU A 115 14.38 9.61 -17.29
C LEU A 115 13.95 8.18 -16.99
N GLU A 116 12.65 7.91 -16.89
CA GLU A 116 12.07 6.57 -16.72
C GLU A 116 12.55 5.62 -17.84
N GLN A 117 12.49 6.07 -19.10
CA GLN A 117 12.98 5.28 -20.23
C GLN A 117 14.48 5.03 -20.21
N LYS A 118 15.29 5.98 -19.71
CA LYS A 118 16.73 5.78 -19.55
C LYS A 118 17.02 4.78 -18.43
N LEU A 119 16.38 4.93 -17.27
CA LEU A 119 16.55 4.02 -16.14
C LEU A 119 16.13 2.59 -16.50
N ALA A 120 15.02 2.42 -17.22
CA ALA A 120 14.58 1.11 -17.69
C ALA A 120 15.59 0.38 -18.60
N LYS A 121 16.54 1.12 -19.21
CA LYS A 121 17.62 0.57 -20.04
C LYS A 121 18.92 0.31 -19.26
N VAL A 122 19.04 0.81 -18.03
CA VAL A 122 20.20 0.60 -17.18
C VAL A 122 19.98 -0.66 -16.35
N ALA A 123 20.71 -1.71 -16.70
CA ALA A 123 20.56 -3.03 -16.07
C ALA A 123 21.24 -3.13 -14.70
N ASP A 124 22.24 -2.30 -14.40
CA ASP A 124 22.98 -2.36 -13.14
C ASP A 124 22.51 -1.26 -12.15
N PRO A 125 22.28 -1.60 -10.87
CA PRO A 125 21.84 -0.63 -9.85
C PRO A 125 22.80 0.56 -9.66
N ASP A 126 24.11 0.35 -9.79
CA ASP A 126 25.11 1.42 -9.63
C ASP A 126 25.03 2.45 -10.77
N GLY A 127 24.73 2.01 -11.99
CA GLY A 127 24.45 2.85 -13.14
C GLY A 127 23.18 3.68 -12.94
N GLN A 128 22.14 3.10 -12.33
CA GLN A 128 20.91 3.83 -12.00
C GLN A 128 21.18 4.93 -10.97
N VAL A 129 21.99 4.66 -9.94
CA VAL A 129 22.42 5.66 -8.95
C VAL A 129 23.12 6.82 -9.62
N LYS A 130 24.12 6.55 -10.47
CA LYS A 130 24.86 7.62 -11.17
C LYS A 130 23.96 8.50 -12.02
N LEU A 131 22.97 7.90 -12.68
CA LEU A 131 22.01 8.65 -13.49
C LEU A 131 21.10 9.54 -12.63
N ILE A 132 20.62 9.02 -11.49
CA ILE A 132 19.83 9.80 -10.52
C ILE A 132 20.66 10.93 -9.94
N ASP A 133 21.90 10.68 -9.54
CA ASP A 133 22.80 11.67 -8.96
C ASP A 133 23.14 12.78 -9.95
N GLN A 134 23.38 12.45 -11.22
CA GLN A 134 23.64 13.44 -12.26
C GLN A 134 22.48 14.45 -12.37
N HIS A 135 21.25 13.96 -12.49
CA HIS A 135 20.06 14.81 -12.58
C HIS A 135 19.74 15.52 -11.27
N SER A 136 20.04 14.92 -10.12
CA SER A 136 19.87 15.55 -8.81
C SER A 136 20.82 16.73 -8.63
N ASN A 137 22.07 16.61 -9.10
CA ASN A 137 23.05 17.69 -9.07
C ASN A 137 22.62 18.88 -9.94
N GLU A 138 22.02 18.63 -11.12
CA GLU A 138 21.47 19.69 -11.98
C GLU A 138 20.36 20.49 -11.27
N LEU A 139 19.61 19.86 -10.37
CA LEU A 139 18.51 20.49 -9.63
C LEU A 139 18.88 20.86 -8.19
N GLN A 140 20.16 20.79 -7.81
CA GLN A 140 20.61 21.06 -6.44
C GLN A 140 20.26 22.48 -5.99
N VAL A 141 20.23 23.44 -6.92
CA VAL A 141 19.84 24.82 -6.66
C VAL A 141 18.38 24.93 -6.17
N ILE A 142 17.49 24.05 -6.64
CA ILE A 142 16.10 23.93 -6.16
C ILE A 142 16.06 23.27 -4.78
N GLU A 143 16.94 22.32 -4.49
CA GLU A 143 17.01 21.69 -3.16
C GLU A 143 17.47 22.66 -2.08
N ASN A 144 18.37 23.58 -2.43
CA ASN A 144 18.90 24.61 -1.55
C ASN A 144 17.95 25.81 -1.37
N ALA A 145 16.86 25.88 -2.15
CA ALA A 145 15.84 26.90 -1.99
C ALA A 145 15.06 26.72 -0.68
N PHE A 146 14.42 27.79 -0.20
CA PHE A 146 13.57 27.70 0.97
C PHE A 146 12.42 26.71 0.72
N MET A 147 12.05 25.95 1.76
CA MET A 147 11.03 24.89 1.65
C MET A 147 9.70 25.35 0.97
N PRO A 148 9.16 26.54 1.26
CA PRO A 148 7.96 27.03 0.57
C PRO A 148 8.16 27.22 -0.94
N ASP A 149 9.30 27.75 -1.35
CA ASP A 149 9.62 27.97 -2.76
C ASP A 149 9.77 26.64 -3.48
N ARG A 150 10.45 25.67 -2.87
CA ARG A 150 10.56 24.30 -3.39
C ARG A 150 9.18 23.69 -3.64
N GLN A 151 8.23 23.91 -2.72
CA GLN A 151 6.88 23.38 -2.86
C GLN A 151 6.10 24.07 -3.98
N HIS A 152 6.16 25.39 -4.07
CA HIS A 152 5.56 26.14 -5.17
C HIS A 152 6.12 25.72 -6.52
N TYR A 153 7.42 25.45 -6.61
CA TYR A 153 8.04 24.92 -7.83
C TYR A 153 7.46 23.56 -8.22
N ILE A 154 7.37 22.62 -7.28
CA ILE A 154 6.77 21.29 -7.53
C ILE A 154 5.33 21.43 -8.02
N ASP A 155 4.54 22.31 -7.39
CA ASP A 155 3.14 22.51 -7.76
C ASP A 155 3.03 23.18 -9.15
N LEU A 156 3.93 24.13 -9.47
CA LEU A 156 3.99 24.81 -10.78
C LEU A 156 4.36 23.86 -11.91
N VAL A 157 5.41 23.05 -11.75
CA VAL A 157 5.89 22.12 -12.80
C VAL A 157 4.82 21.10 -13.18
N GLU A 158 3.91 20.75 -12.27
CA GLU A 158 2.82 19.83 -12.54
C GLU A 158 1.63 20.49 -13.28
N VAL A 159 1.43 21.79 -13.06
CA VAL A 159 0.25 22.53 -13.54
C VAL A 159 0.52 23.28 -14.85
N LEU A 160 1.73 23.79 -15.03
CA LEU A 160 2.12 24.54 -16.22
C LEU A 160 2.10 23.65 -17.48
N PRO A 161 1.85 24.24 -18.66
CA PRO A 161 2.15 23.58 -19.93
C PRO A 161 3.60 23.10 -20.00
N ASP A 162 3.85 21.97 -20.68
CA ASP A 162 5.16 21.31 -20.67
C ASP A 162 6.31 22.22 -21.11
N ASP A 163 6.09 23.04 -22.15
CA ASP A 163 7.06 24.03 -22.65
C ASP A 163 7.40 25.10 -21.60
N GLN A 164 6.38 25.56 -20.87
CA GLN A 164 6.52 26.54 -19.80
C GLN A 164 7.20 25.95 -18.56
N ALA A 165 6.87 24.71 -18.19
CA ALA A 165 7.52 24.00 -17.10
C ALA A 165 9.01 23.78 -17.37
N ILE A 166 9.37 23.40 -18.61
CA ILE A 166 10.77 23.26 -19.04
C ILE A 166 11.48 24.62 -19.01
N ALA A 167 10.83 25.69 -19.51
CA ALA A 167 11.40 27.03 -19.49
C ALA A 167 11.65 27.53 -18.05
N LEU A 168 10.72 27.28 -17.13
CA LEU A 168 10.86 27.60 -15.71
C LEU A 168 12.04 26.85 -15.08
N LYS A 169 12.11 25.52 -15.27
CA LYS A 169 13.22 24.70 -14.78
C LYS A 169 14.56 25.23 -15.28
N ASN A 170 14.70 25.46 -16.59
CA ASN A 170 15.96 25.92 -17.18
C ASN A 170 16.40 27.28 -16.64
N LYS A 171 15.47 28.21 -16.38
CA LYS A 171 15.78 29.49 -15.73
C LYS A 171 16.26 29.30 -14.30
N ILE A 172 15.60 28.44 -13.53
CA ILE A 172 15.94 28.19 -12.12
C ILE A 172 17.30 27.49 -11.98
N VAL A 173 17.61 26.53 -12.85
CA VAL A 173 18.90 25.82 -12.83
C VAL A 173 20.08 26.76 -13.11
N GLN A 174 19.84 27.87 -13.80
CA GLN A 174 20.84 28.91 -14.06
C GLN A 174 20.95 29.95 -12.93
N ALA A 175 20.07 29.90 -11.92
CA ALA A 175 20.09 30.83 -10.80
C ALA A 175 21.35 30.63 -9.95
N THR A 176 21.89 31.74 -9.45
CA THR A 176 23.15 31.77 -8.71
C THR A 176 22.95 31.76 -7.19
N SER A 177 21.70 31.95 -6.72
CA SER A 177 21.38 31.97 -5.30
C SER A 177 19.97 31.45 -4.98
N PRO A 178 19.72 30.93 -3.76
CA PRO A 178 18.38 30.52 -3.31
C PRO A 178 17.31 31.62 -3.38
N ASN A 179 17.69 32.89 -3.17
CA ASN A 179 16.76 34.02 -3.24
C ASN A 179 16.29 34.28 -4.69
N GLU A 180 17.22 34.16 -5.65
CA GLU A 180 16.91 34.28 -7.07
C GLU A 180 15.94 33.18 -7.51
N VAL A 181 16.13 31.96 -7.01
CA VAL A 181 15.18 30.85 -7.22
C VAL A 181 13.78 31.22 -6.74
N GLY A 182 13.64 31.72 -5.51
CA GLY A 182 12.36 32.13 -4.94
C GLY A 182 11.67 33.23 -5.77
N GLN A 183 12.43 34.22 -6.24
CA GLN A 183 11.91 35.29 -7.10
C GLN A 183 11.43 34.76 -8.46
N LEU A 184 12.22 33.87 -9.08
CA LEU A 184 11.86 33.23 -10.33
C LEU A 184 10.57 32.41 -10.17
N ILE A 185 10.46 31.59 -9.13
CA ILE A 185 9.25 30.81 -8.83
C ILE A 185 8.04 31.73 -8.59
N ALA A 186 8.19 32.75 -7.75
CA ALA A 186 7.13 33.69 -7.44
C ALA A 186 6.61 34.43 -8.68
N SER A 187 7.47 34.72 -9.66
CA SER A 187 7.05 35.40 -10.89
C SER A 187 6.03 34.63 -11.72
N TRP A 188 5.98 33.29 -11.59
CA TRP A 188 5.04 32.41 -12.31
C TRP A 188 3.77 32.09 -11.53
N LEU A 189 3.70 32.47 -10.25
CA LEU A 189 2.49 32.28 -9.45
C LEU A 189 1.41 33.30 -9.85
N PRO A 190 0.13 32.90 -9.87
CA PRO A 190 -0.98 33.83 -10.06
C PRO A 190 -1.05 34.84 -8.91
N GLU A 191 -1.58 36.03 -9.19
CA GLU A 191 -1.62 37.14 -8.23
C GLU A 191 -2.40 36.78 -6.96
N SER A 192 -3.45 35.98 -7.10
CA SER A 192 -4.23 35.46 -5.97
C SER A 192 -3.39 34.64 -4.98
N PHE A 193 -2.35 33.94 -5.44
CA PHE A 193 -1.43 33.19 -4.59
C PHE A 193 -0.40 34.10 -3.90
N LYS A 194 0.05 35.15 -4.60
CA LYS A 194 0.98 36.14 -4.02
C LYS A 194 0.35 36.93 -2.88
N GLN A 195 -0.96 37.17 -2.97
CA GLN A 195 -1.74 37.95 -2.01
C GLN A 195 -2.29 37.14 -0.82
N LEU A 196 -2.00 35.84 -0.73
CA LEU A 196 -2.41 35.02 0.42
C LEU A 196 -1.75 35.54 1.71
N ASN A 197 -2.55 35.64 2.78
CA ASN A 197 -2.03 35.91 4.11
C ASN A 197 -1.34 34.67 4.70
N ASP A 198 -0.58 34.85 5.78
CA ASP A 198 0.25 33.77 6.36
C ASP A 198 -0.58 32.58 6.84
N HIS A 199 -1.77 32.84 7.40
CA HIS A 199 -2.69 31.79 7.82
C HIS A 199 -3.23 30.97 6.63
N ALA A 200 -3.55 31.60 5.50
CA ALA A 200 -3.98 30.91 4.29
C ALA A 200 -2.83 30.13 3.63
N LYS A 201 -1.61 30.67 3.65
CA LYS A 201 -0.40 29.96 3.22
C LYS A 201 -0.14 28.72 4.07
N GLU A 202 -0.31 28.82 5.39
CA GLU A 202 -0.16 27.70 6.31
C GLU A 202 -1.24 26.63 6.10
N LYS A 203 -2.48 27.01 5.83
CA LYS A 203 -3.53 26.05 5.47
C LYS A 203 -3.24 25.36 4.14
N LEU A 204 -2.85 26.11 3.12
CA LEU A 204 -2.51 25.58 1.80
C LEU A 204 -1.34 24.60 1.89
N SER A 205 -0.31 24.90 2.69
CA SER A 205 0.87 24.04 2.83
C SER A 205 0.57 22.70 3.52
N LYS A 206 -0.51 22.61 4.30
CA LYS A 206 -0.97 21.36 4.94
C LYS A 206 -1.77 20.45 4.02
N LEU A 207 -2.18 20.93 2.83
CA LEU A 207 -2.96 20.11 1.89
C LEU A 207 -2.08 19.13 1.11
N PRO A 208 -2.63 17.98 0.66
CA PRO A 208 -1.95 17.07 -0.25
C PRO A 208 -1.55 17.72 -1.59
N ASP A 209 -0.49 17.20 -2.23
CA ASP A 209 0.07 17.72 -3.48
C ASP A 209 -1.00 17.92 -4.58
N HIS A 210 -1.84 16.91 -4.81
CA HIS A 210 -2.88 16.95 -5.84
C HIS A 210 -3.93 18.06 -5.60
N GLU A 211 -4.28 18.33 -4.34
CA GLU A 211 -5.24 19.40 -4.00
C GLU A 211 -4.61 20.78 -4.18
N ARG A 212 -3.37 20.98 -3.73
CA ARG A 212 -2.67 22.25 -3.97
C ARG A 212 -2.53 22.54 -5.47
N GLN A 213 -2.16 21.52 -6.24
CA GLN A 213 -2.04 21.61 -7.70
C GLN A 213 -3.39 21.94 -8.36
N LYS A 214 -4.49 21.34 -7.90
CA LYS A 214 -5.85 21.63 -8.40
C LYS A 214 -6.25 23.08 -8.13
N ILE A 215 -6.00 23.58 -6.91
CA ILE A 215 -6.26 24.99 -6.53
C ILE A 215 -5.41 25.93 -7.39
N LEU A 216 -4.12 25.63 -7.56
CA LEU A 216 -3.20 26.43 -8.38
C LEU A 216 -3.63 26.45 -9.86
N LYS A 217 -4.03 25.31 -10.41
CA LYS A 217 -4.54 25.18 -11.78
C LYS A 217 -5.81 25.99 -12.02
N ALA A 218 -6.74 25.96 -11.06
CA ALA A 218 -7.94 26.78 -11.11
C ALA A 218 -7.60 28.28 -11.12
N ALA A 219 -6.67 28.71 -10.28
CA ALA A 219 -6.23 30.11 -10.22
C ALA A 219 -5.50 30.57 -11.50
N MET A 220 -4.63 29.75 -12.08
CA MET A 220 -3.96 30.06 -13.34
C MET A 220 -4.94 30.20 -14.52
N SER A 221 -5.97 29.35 -14.56
CA SER A 221 -7.00 29.39 -15.60
C SER A 221 -7.86 30.66 -15.55
N GLN A 222 -7.95 31.31 -14.39
CA GLN A 222 -8.65 32.59 -14.22
C GLN A 222 -7.77 33.79 -14.60
N ASN A 223 -6.45 33.72 -14.33
CA ASN A 223 -5.52 34.77 -14.70
C ASN A 223 -5.42 34.95 -16.22
N GLY A 224 -5.57 33.87 -17.00
CA GLY A 224 -5.66 33.92 -18.47
C GLY A 224 -6.96 34.51 -19.02
N LYS A 225 -8.01 34.68 -18.21
CA LYS A 225 -9.30 35.25 -18.62
C LYS A 225 -9.43 36.76 -18.36
N LYS A 226 -8.48 37.38 -17.65
CA LYS A 226 -8.46 38.83 -17.36
C LYS A 226 -7.67 39.66 -18.39
N GLY A 227 -7.68 39.24 -19.65
CA GLY A 227 -6.98 39.90 -20.77
C GLY A 227 -7.88 40.51 -21.84
N GLY A 228 -9.19 40.66 -21.58
CA GLY A 228 -10.13 41.22 -22.55
C GLY A 228 -11.21 42.07 -21.88
N LEU A 229 -11.29 43.32 -22.34
CA LEU A 229 -12.34 44.33 -22.15
C LEU A 229 -12.30 45.24 -20.91
N ASP A 230 -11.97 46.50 -21.24
CA ASP A 230 -12.61 47.74 -20.82
C ASP A 230 -12.22 48.38 -19.49
N MET A 231 -11.23 49.28 -19.64
CA MET A 231 -11.30 50.64 -19.14
C MET A 231 -12.72 51.22 -19.32
N HIS A 232 -13.57 51.16 -18.28
CA HIS A 232 -14.58 52.19 -18.06
C HIS A 232 -14.94 52.30 -16.56
N THR A 233 -14.72 53.52 -16.09
CA THR A 233 -15.28 54.18 -14.91
C THR A 233 -16.76 53.86 -14.68
N ALA A 234 -17.13 53.52 -13.43
CA ALA A 234 -18.28 54.09 -12.69
C ALA A 234 -18.42 53.38 -11.33
N THR A 235 -18.18 54.07 -10.22
CA THR A 235 -19.15 54.84 -9.41
C THR A 235 -19.91 53.98 -8.41
N VAL A 236 -19.59 54.24 -7.14
CA VAL A 236 -20.32 53.87 -5.93
C VAL A 236 -21.81 54.17 -6.07
N THR A 237 -22.69 53.24 -5.69
CA THR A 237 -24.05 53.60 -5.25
C THR A 237 -24.47 52.72 -4.09
N GLU A 238 -24.88 53.40 -3.03
CA GLU A 238 -25.33 52.89 -1.74
C GLU A 238 -26.58 52.00 -1.82
N LYS A 239 -26.66 51.11 -0.84
CA LYS A 239 -27.86 50.39 -0.44
C LYS A 239 -28.97 51.35 -0.02
N THR A 240 -30.21 51.09 -0.43
CA THR A 240 -31.37 51.26 0.46
C THR A 240 -32.42 50.20 0.18
N SER A 241 -32.97 49.70 1.27
CA SER A 241 -33.98 48.65 1.50
C SER A 241 -35.28 48.76 0.71
N VAL A 242 -36.04 47.67 0.57
CA VAL A 242 -37.25 47.32 1.36
C VAL A 242 -37.81 45.96 0.85
N ASP A 243 -38.10 45.06 1.78
CA ASP A 243 -38.95 43.87 1.62
C ASP A 243 -40.32 44.23 2.27
N PRO A 244 -41.52 43.73 1.87
CA PRO A 244 -41.85 42.31 2.08
C PRO A 244 -42.95 41.64 1.20
N ALA A 245 -42.96 40.30 1.27
CA ALA A 245 -44.13 39.37 1.29
C ALA A 245 -44.68 38.74 -0.02
N ALA A 246 -44.42 37.43 -0.20
CA ALA A 246 -45.44 36.35 -0.36
C ALA A 246 -44.79 34.94 -0.38
N LEU A 247 -45.51 33.94 0.14
CA LEU A 247 -45.12 32.55 0.49
C LEU A 247 -44.87 31.57 -0.70
N PRO A 248 -44.22 30.40 -0.47
CA PRO A 248 -43.83 29.34 -1.44
C PRO A 248 -44.96 28.29 -1.63
N PRO A 249 -44.83 27.09 -2.29
CA PRO A 249 -43.65 26.38 -2.84
C PRO A 249 -43.85 25.67 -4.21
N SER A 250 -42.77 25.22 -4.87
CA SER A 250 -42.65 23.84 -5.40
C SER A 250 -41.29 23.56 -6.04
N TYR A 251 -40.88 22.33 -5.81
CA TYR A 251 -39.70 21.53 -6.15
C TYR A 251 -39.40 21.34 -7.65
N GLU A 252 -38.12 21.00 -7.87
CA GLU A 252 -37.48 20.30 -8.99
C GLU A 252 -37.31 21.04 -10.34
N GLU A 253 -36.07 21.44 -10.63
CA GLU A 253 -35.33 20.77 -11.69
C GLU A 253 -33.80 20.98 -11.55
N ALA A 254 -33.07 19.90 -11.77
CA ALA A 254 -31.64 19.81 -11.69
C ALA A 254 -30.97 20.58 -12.85
N THR A 255 -30.18 21.59 -12.52
CA THR A 255 -29.18 22.16 -13.44
C THR A 255 -27.82 22.10 -12.76
N GLY A 256 -26.84 21.54 -13.48
CA GLY A 256 -25.49 21.25 -13.00
C GLY A 256 -24.76 22.45 -12.38
N PRO A 257 -23.64 22.22 -11.68
CA PRO A 257 -22.98 23.29 -10.94
C PRO A 257 -22.49 24.37 -11.90
N ASN A 258 -23.20 25.50 -11.89
CA ASN A 258 -22.77 26.75 -12.49
C ASN A 258 -21.39 27.10 -11.95
N THR A 259 -20.42 27.13 -12.85
CA THR A 259 -19.06 27.61 -12.62
C THR A 259 -19.06 29.13 -12.58
N ASP A 260 -19.52 29.69 -11.47
CA ASP A 260 -19.40 31.11 -11.17
C ASP A 260 -18.34 31.33 -10.08
N SER A 261 -17.35 32.16 -10.43
CA SER A 261 -16.49 32.94 -9.53
C SER A 261 -16.10 32.33 -8.17
N ILE A 262 -14.96 31.63 -8.10
CA ILE A 262 -14.37 31.15 -6.84
C ILE A 262 -13.82 32.35 -6.05
N SER A 263 -14.41 32.61 -4.89
CA SER A 263 -13.95 33.60 -3.91
C SER A 263 -13.00 32.97 -2.87
N GLN A 264 -12.30 33.77 -2.06
CA GLN A 264 -11.47 33.28 -0.94
C GLN A 264 -12.24 32.33 0.01
N LEU A 265 -13.57 32.47 0.08
CA LEU A 265 -14.47 31.67 0.90
C LEU A 265 -14.64 30.23 0.38
N ASP A 266 -14.46 30.00 -0.92
CA ASP A 266 -14.68 28.70 -1.58
C ASP A 266 -13.49 27.74 -1.45
N ILE A 267 -12.27 28.29 -1.34
CA ILE A 267 -11.06 27.50 -1.03
C ILE A 267 -11.14 26.96 0.40
N HIS A 268 -11.70 27.72 1.34
CA HIS A 268 -11.87 27.27 2.73
C HIS A 268 -12.87 26.11 2.86
N LYS A 269 -13.97 26.10 2.08
CA LYS A 269 -14.98 25.02 2.11
C LYS A 269 -14.47 23.69 1.52
N LEU A 270 -13.59 23.73 0.52
CA LEU A 270 -13.01 22.52 -0.09
C LEU A 270 -12.05 21.78 0.85
N ILE A 271 -11.47 22.48 1.82
CA ILE A 271 -10.52 21.93 2.81
C ILE A 271 -11.23 21.10 3.89
N GLU A 272 -12.51 21.36 4.17
CA GLU A 272 -13.24 20.75 5.30
C GLU A 272 -13.91 19.40 4.98
N GLN A 273 -13.92 18.94 3.73
CA GLN A 273 -14.78 17.81 3.30
C GLN A 273 -14.09 16.45 3.12
N MET A 274 -12.78 16.30 3.35
CA MET A 274 -12.07 15.08 2.92
C MET A 274 -11.08 14.55 3.97
N ASP A 275 -11.55 13.64 4.82
CA ASP A 275 -10.71 12.80 5.71
C ASP A 275 -11.18 11.34 5.66
N GLY A 276 -10.25 10.40 5.47
CA GLY A 276 -10.54 8.97 5.28
C GLY A 276 -9.41 8.23 4.56
N GLY A 277 -8.23 8.12 5.20
CA GLY A 277 -7.06 7.46 4.62
C GLY A 277 -7.20 5.93 4.49
N ILE A 278 -6.98 5.40 3.28
CA ILE A 278 -6.84 3.95 3.01
C ILE A 278 -5.39 3.53 3.35
N PRO A 279 -5.17 2.44 4.12
CA PRO A 279 -3.82 1.94 4.39
C PRO A 279 -3.09 1.53 3.10
N GLN A 280 -1.84 1.98 2.94
CA GLN A 280 -1.02 1.75 1.74
C GLN A 280 -0.24 0.41 1.74
N ASP A 281 -0.57 -0.52 2.64
CA ASP A 281 0.15 -1.78 2.81
C ASP A 281 -0.25 -2.91 1.85
N GLY A 282 -1.19 -2.65 0.94
CA GLY A 282 -1.65 -3.62 -0.06
C GLY A 282 -2.63 -4.68 0.46
N TRP A 283 -2.94 -4.69 1.77
CA TRP A 283 -3.90 -5.61 2.38
C TRP A 283 -5.29 -5.00 2.57
N GLY A 284 -5.40 -3.67 2.48
CA GLY A 284 -6.67 -2.95 2.45
C GLY A 284 -7.52 -3.10 3.73
N PRO A 285 -8.81 -2.70 3.68
CA PRO A 285 -9.68 -2.64 4.85
C PRO A 285 -10.27 -4.00 5.28
N LYS A 286 -10.10 -5.05 4.46
CA LYS A 286 -10.57 -6.41 4.80
C LYS A 286 -9.72 -7.07 5.88
N LEU A 287 -8.46 -6.67 6.03
CA LEU A 287 -7.61 -7.07 7.15
C LEU A 287 -8.10 -6.31 8.40
N PRO A 288 -8.79 -6.96 9.36
CA PRO A 288 -9.42 -6.30 10.51
C PRO A 288 -8.40 -6.04 11.63
N LEU A 289 -7.20 -5.59 11.25
CA LEU A 289 -6.11 -5.27 12.16
C LEU A 289 -5.78 -3.79 12.04
N GLU A 290 -5.42 -3.20 13.17
CA GLU A 290 -4.98 -1.81 13.29
C GLU A 290 -3.72 -1.75 14.17
N GLY A 291 -2.99 -0.63 14.12
CA GLY A 291 -1.85 -0.37 15.00
C GLY A 291 -0.75 -1.44 14.96
N GLU A 292 -0.29 -1.85 16.14
CA GLU A 292 0.85 -2.76 16.33
C GLU A 292 0.57 -4.18 15.80
N GLU A 293 -0.65 -4.70 15.94
CA GLU A 293 -1.01 -6.04 15.45
C GLU A 293 -0.97 -6.09 13.91
N ARG A 294 -1.44 -5.02 13.25
CA ARG A 294 -1.35 -4.90 11.79
C ARG A 294 0.10 -4.88 11.33
N GLU A 295 0.93 -4.08 12.01
CA GLU A 295 2.36 -4.02 11.72
C GLU A 295 3.02 -5.38 11.93
N GLU A 296 2.76 -6.06 13.05
CA GLU A 296 3.32 -7.37 13.34
C GLU A 296 2.92 -8.39 12.27
N PHE A 297 1.63 -8.46 11.90
CA PHE A 297 1.16 -9.36 10.85
C PHE A 297 1.89 -9.14 9.53
N VAL A 298 1.99 -7.88 9.08
CA VAL A 298 2.66 -7.52 7.83
C VAL A 298 4.14 -7.91 7.90
N LEU A 299 4.81 -7.72 9.04
CA LEU A 299 6.21 -8.14 9.23
C LEU A 299 6.39 -9.67 9.20
N LEU A 300 5.42 -10.45 9.69
CA LEU A 300 5.47 -11.92 9.65
C LEU A 300 5.32 -12.46 8.23
N ILE A 301 4.38 -11.92 7.45
CA ILE A 301 4.11 -12.43 6.09
C ILE A 301 5.21 -12.09 5.08
N MET A 302 6.09 -11.11 5.39
CA MET A 302 7.26 -10.80 4.57
C MET A 302 8.19 -11.98 4.40
N GLU A 303 8.20 -12.93 5.33
CA GLU A 303 9.01 -14.14 5.20
C GLU A 303 8.62 -15.01 4.01
N PHE A 304 7.43 -14.79 3.44
CA PHE A 304 6.94 -15.47 2.26
C PHE A 304 7.15 -14.62 1.01
N SER A 305 7.40 -15.25 -0.14
CA SER A 305 7.44 -14.54 -1.42
C SER A 305 6.10 -13.88 -1.75
N GLU A 306 6.11 -12.84 -2.58
CA GLU A 306 4.92 -12.11 -3.00
C GLU A 306 3.83 -13.04 -3.56
N SER A 307 4.21 -14.06 -4.34
CA SER A 307 3.26 -15.07 -4.83
C SER A 307 2.52 -15.82 -3.71
N HIS A 308 3.17 -16.07 -2.57
CA HIS A 308 2.55 -16.69 -1.40
C HIS A 308 1.72 -15.69 -0.58
N GLN A 309 2.17 -14.44 -0.49
CA GLN A 309 1.40 -13.36 0.12
C GLN A 309 0.10 -13.11 -0.66
N LYS A 310 0.14 -13.11 -2.00
CA LYS A 310 -1.03 -13.03 -2.89
C LYS A 310 -2.00 -14.18 -2.63
N VAL A 311 -1.51 -15.41 -2.50
CA VAL A 311 -2.32 -16.60 -2.16
C VAL A 311 -3.01 -16.45 -0.80
N LEU A 312 -2.30 -15.95 0.22
CA LEU A 312 -2.90 -15.68 1.53
C LEU A 312 -3.96 -14.58 1.46
N LYS A 313 -3.66 -13.50 0.73
CA LYS A 313 -4.59 -12.40 0.50
C LYS A 313 -5.86 -12.87 -0.22
N GLU A 314 -5.73 -13.70 -1.26
CA GLU A 314 -6.88 -14.27 -1.97
C GLU A 314 -7.77 -15.13 -1.06
N LEU A 315 -7.16 -15.93 -0.17
CA LEU A 315 -7.92 -16.67 0.82
C LEU A 315 -8.70 -15.71 1.72
N PHE A 316 -8.06 -14.67 2.23
CA PHE A 316 -8.70 -13.67 3.11
C PHE A 316 -9.76 -12.87 2.36
N ASP A 317 -9.57 -12.61 1.06
CA ASP A 317 -10.57 -11.93 0.25
C ASP A 317 -11.83 -12.79 0.04
N LYS A 318 -11.70 -14.13 0.08
CA LYS A 318 -12.81 -15.09 -0.09
C LYS A 318 -13.39 -15.61 1.22
N ALA A 319 -12.65 -15.51 2.32
CA ALA A 319 -13.13 -15.87 3.65
C ALA A 319 -14.10 -14.82 4.20
N ASP A 320 -15.00 -15.27 5.08
CA ASP A 320 -15.96 -14.38 5.72
C ASP A 320 -15.24 -13.45 6.70
N ARG A 321 -15.63 -12.17 6.72
CA ARG A 321 -14.96 -11.15 7.57
C ARG A 321 -14.93 -11.55 9.05
N HIS A 322 -16.00 -12.17 9.56
CA HIS A 322 -16.08 -12.65 10.93
C HIS A 322 -15.07 -13.78 11.21
N SER A 323 -14.84 -14.66 10.25
CA SER A 323 -13.86 -15.74 10.37
C SER A 323 -12.43 -15.22 10.40
N ILE A 324 -12.13 -14.19 9.61
CA ILE A 324 -10.83 -13.51 9.65
C ILE A 324 -10.63 -12.82 11.01
N ALA A 325 -11.66 -12.14 11.52
CA ALA A 325 -11.60 -11.52 12.84
C ALA A 325 -11.39 -12.57 13.97
N ASN A 326 -12.13 -13.68 13.94
CA ASN A 326 -11.97 -14.77 14.90
C ASN A 326 -10.58 -15.41 14.84
N PHE A 327 -10.05 -15.61 13.63
CA PHE A 327 -8.67 -16.08 13.44
C PHE A 327 -7.69 -15.15 14.16
N PHE A 328 -7.80 -13.83 13.95
CA PHE A 328 -6.89 -12.87 14.57
C PHE A 328 -7.05 -12.72 16.08
N ALA A 329 -8.26 -12.89 16.61
CA ALA A 329 -8.53 -12.86 18.05
C ALA A 329 -7.68 -13.89 18.83
N VAL A 330 -7.35 -15.03 18.22
CA VAL A 330 -6.52 -16.08 18.84
C VAL A 330 -5.09 -16.13 18.28
N PHE A 331 -4.83 -15.52 17.13
CA PHE A 331 -3.52 -15.57 16.44
C PHE A 331 -2.40 -14.95 17.29
N PHE A 332 -2.62 -13.75 17.83
CA PHE A 332 -1.62 -13.03 18.63
C PHE A 332 -1.57 -13.45 20.10
N GLY A 333 -2.65 -14.03 20.64
CA GLY A 333 -2.69 -14.50 22.03
C GLY A 333 -2.29 -15.96 22.21
N GLY A 334 -2.72 -16.83 21.28
CA GLY A 334 -2.65 -18.28 21.43
C GLY A 334 -1.41 -18.94 20.81
N PHE A 335 -0.73 -18.25 19.89
CA PHE A 335 0.44 -18.77 19.18
C PHE A 335 1.67 -17.91 19.47
N ASN A 336 2.84 -18.52 19.63
CA ASN A 336 4.10 -17.79 19.62
C ASN A 336 4.52 -17.41 18.19
N GLU A 337 5.51 -16.53 18.03
CA GLU A 337 5.98 -16.03 16.72
C GLU A 337 6.29 -17.16 15.72
N LYS A 338 7.03 -18.19 16.16
CA LYS A 338 7.38 -19.33 15.30
C LYS A 338 6.12 -20.09 14.85
N GLU A 339 5.20 -20.33 15.78
CA GLU A 339 3.93 -21.01 15.48
C GLU A 339 3.04 -20.17 14.55
N ARG A 340 2.99 -18.85 14.72
CA ARG A 340 2.27 -17.92 13.83
C ARG A 340 2.75 -18.07 12.39
N ILE A 341 4.06 -18.06 12.19
CA ILE A 341 4.65 -18.22 10.85
C ILE A 341 4.34 -19.59 10.26
N GLU A 342 4.50 -20.66 11.04
CA GLU A 342 4.18 -22.02 10.58
C GLU A 342 2.68 -22.21 10.30
N LEU A 343 1.81 -21.52 11.06
CA LEU A 343 0.36 -21.53 10.83
C LEU A 343 0.01 -20.82 9.52
N LEU A 344 0.59 -19.65 9.25
CA LEU A 344 0.43 -18.95 7.97
C LEU A 344 0.94 -19.80 6.80
N ALA A 345 2.11 -20.43 6.94
CA ALA A 345 2.65 -21.35 5.95
C ALA A 345 1.71 -22.54 5.68
N THR A 346 1.11 -23.07 6.74
CA THR A 346 0.13 -24.17 6.67
C THR A 346 -1.12 -23.75 5.90
N ILE A 347 -1.67 -22.58 6.22
CA ILE A 347 -2.87 -22.05 5.58
C ILE A 347 -2.62 -21.77 4.09
N ILE A 348 -1.48 -21.16 3.75
CA ILE A 348 -1.06 -20.92 2.35
C ILE A 348 -0.97 -22.24 1.57
N TYR A 349 -0.29 -23.24 2.13
CA TYR A 349 -0.16 -24.55 1.50
C TYR A 349 -1.53 -25.22 1.29
N LEU A 350 -2.38 -25.23 2.32
CA LEU A 350 -3.70 -25.84 2.22
C LEU A 350 -4.55 -25.17 1.15
N TYR A 351 -4.55 -23.83 1.09
CA TYR A 351 -5.32 -23.10 0.09
C TYR A 351 -4.81 -23.38 -1.34
N LYS A 352 -3.49 -23.55 -1.55
CA LYS A 352 -2.96 -23.98 -2.85
C LYS A 352 -3.39 -25.38 -3.25
N VAL A 353 -3.48 -26.31 -2.29
CA VAL A 353 -3.79 -27.73 -2.56
C VAL A 353 -5.30 -27.97 -2.65
N ASP A 354 -6.10 -27.23 -1.87
CA ASP A 354 -7.55 -27.39 -1.77
C ASP A 354 -8.22 -26.06 -1.36
N PRO A 355 -8.45 -25.15 -2.32
CA PRO A 355 -9.04 -23.85 -2.03
C PRO A 355 -10.40 -23.94 -1.34
N LEU A 356 -11.27 -24.84 -1.82
CA LEU A 356 -12.64 -24.97 -1.34
C LEU A 356 -12.68 -25.50 0.08
N LEU A 357 -11.91 -26.56 0.36
CA LEU A 357 -11.84 -27.10 1.72
C LEU A 357 -11.22 -26.12 2.70
N THR A 358 -10.23 -25.35 2.26
CA THR A 358 -9.56 -24.34 3.11
C THR A 358 -10.49 -23.19 3.44
N ILE A 359 -11.23 -22.66 2.46
CA ILE A 359 -12.28 -21.64 2.71
C ILE A 359 -13.36 -22.21 3.65
N LYS A 360 -13.79 -23.45 3.43
CA LYS A 360 -14.77 -24.12 4.30
C LYS A 360 -14.27 -24.25 5.73
N LEU A 361 -13.00 -24.63 5.91
CA LEU A 361 -12.34 -24.71 7.21
C LEU A 361 -12.29 -23.34 7.90
N CYS A 362 -11.99 -22.26 7.17
CA CYS A 362 -11.97 -20.91 7.71
C CYS A 362 -13.37 -20.41 8.09
N ASN A 363 -14.36 -20.58 7.21
CA ASN A 363 -15.67 -19.95 7.37
C ASN A 363 -16.58 -20.73 8.33
N ASN A 364 -16.53 -22.06 8.29
CA ASN A 364 -17.40 -22.91 9.11
C ASN A 364 -16.69 -24.22 9.50
N PRO A 365 -15.80 -24.18 10.52
CA PRO A 365 -15.09 -25.37 11.01
C PRO A 365 -16.04 -26.52 11.39
N ALA A 366 -17.21 -26.22 11.94
CA ALA A 366 -18.22 -27.21 12.33
C ALA A 366 -18.79 -27.99 11.14
N SER A 367 -18.77 -27.42 9.93
CA SER A 367 -19.23 -28.07 8.70
C SER A 367 -18.21 -29.05 8.10
N VAL A 368 -16.98 -29.09 8.62
CA VAL A 368 -15.89 -29.95 8.14
C VAL A 368 -16.17 -31.39 8.57
N GLY A 369 -16.69 -32.17 7.62
CA GLY A 369 -17.11 -33.54 7.83
C GLY A 369 -15.94 -34.52 7.98
N TRP A 370 -16.26 -35.79 8.23
CA TRP A 370 -15.23 -36.82 8.39
C TRP A 370 -14.32 -36.97 7.16
N TRP A 371 -14.88 -36.93 5.96
CA TRP A 371 -14.13 -37.00 4.70
C TRP A 371 -13.22 -35.79 4.47
N ASP A 372 -13.67 -34.60 4.89
CA ASP A 372 -12.89 -33.37 4.84
C ASP A 372 -11.68 -33.45 5.78
N ARG A 373 -11.89 -33.92 7.02
CA ARG A 373 -10.82 -34.15 8.01
C ARG A 373 -9.82 -35.20 7.53
N PHE A 374 -10.30 -36.26 6.89
CA PHE A 374 -9.43 -37.27 6.28
C PHE A 374 -8.62 -36.68 5.12
N SER A 375 -9.23 -35.85 4.28
CA SER A 375 -8.54 -35.13 3.20
C SER A 375 -7.45 -34.21 3.73
N LEU A 376 -7.75 -33.42 4.78
CA LEU A 376 -6.78 -32.58 5.47
C LEU A 376 -5.63 -33.41 6.04
N TYR A 377 -5.94 -34.48 6.79
CA TYR A 377 -4.94 -35.37 7.36
C TYR A 377 -4.01 -35.95 6.28
N LYS A 378 -4.57 -36.36 5.14
CA LYS A 378 -3.79 -36.86 4.01
C LYS A 378 -2.84 -35.79 3.46
N LYS A 379 -3.23 -34.51 3.48
CA LYS A 379 -2.50 -33.39 2.86
C LYS A 379 -1.48 -32.74 3.80
N THR A 380 -1.70 -32.77 5.12
CA THR A 380 -0.85 -32.12 6.14
C THR A 380 0.22 -33.03 6.72
N ASN A 381 1.31 -32.46 7.21
CA ASN A 381 2.27 -33.15 8.08
C ASN A 381 1.87 -33.07 9.58
N PRO A 382 2.52 -33.81 10.50
CA PRO A 382 2.18 -33.81 11.92
C PRO A 382 2.23 -32.42 12.58
N THR A 383 3.21 -31.59 12.24
CA THR A 383 3.35 -30.24 12.78
C THR A 383 2.18 -29.35 12.36
N GLN A 384 1.82 -29.39 11.08
CA GLN A 384 0.69 -28.65 10.52
C GLN A 384 -0.62 -29.09 11.16
N LEU A 385 -0.82 -30.40 11.30
CA LEU A 385 -2.02 -30.95 11.94
C LEU A 385 -2.13 -30.49 13.40
N ASN A 386 -1.02 -30.44 14.13
CA ASN A 386 -1.01 -29.95 15.52
C ASN A 386 -1.36 -28.46 15.60
N LEU A 387 -0.85 -27.63 14.69
CA LEU A 387 -1.19 -26.21 14.62
C LEU A 387 -2.68 -25.99 14.31
N LEU A 388 -3.24 -26.76 13.38
CA LEU A 388 -4.66 -26.69 13.04
C LEU A 388 -5.56 -27.16 14.19
N LYS A 389 -5.16 -28.21 14.92
CA LYS A 389 -5.88 -28.66 16.13
C LYS A 389 -5.84 -27.60 17.23
N LYS A 390 -4.66 -27.02 17.48
CA LYS A 390 -4.50 -25.93 18.44
C LYS A 390 -5.38 -24.72 18.06
N LEU A 391 -5.46 -24.39 16.76
CA LEU A 391 -6.34 -23.33 16.28
C LEU A 391 -7.81 -23.65 16.55
N ASP A 392 -8.26 -24.87 16.26
CA ASP A 392 -9.63 -25.33 16.50
C ASP A 392 -10.00 -25.31 18.00
N GLU A 393 -9.07 -25.74 18.86
CA GLU A 393 -9.23 -25.70 20.33
C GLU A 393 -9.37 -24.27 20.85
N LEU A 394 -8.57 -23.33 20.34
CA LEU A 394 -8.62 -21.91 20.74
C LEU A 394 -9.87 -21.19 20.24
N LEU A 395 -10.35 -21.54 19.05
CA LEU A 395 -11.59 -20.97 18.48
C LEU A 395 -12.87 -21.55 19.09
N SER A 396 -12.77 -22.66 19.82
CA SER A 396 -13.88 -23.33 20.49
C SER A 396 -14.06 -22.91 21.97
N GLN A 397 -13.16 -22.07 22.48
CA GLN A 397 -13.23 -21.44 23.81
C GLN A 397 -13.95 -20.11 23.73
#